data_AF-A0A924TQZ6-F1
#
_entry.id   AF-A0A924TQZ6-F1
#
_cell.length_a   1.000
_cell.length_b   1.000
_cell.length_c   1.000
_cell.angle_alpha   90.00
_cell.angle_beta   90.00
_cell.angle_gamma   90.00
#
_symmetry.space_group_name_H-M   'P 1'
#
loop_
_entity.id
_entity.type
_entity.pdbx_description
1 polymer ?
#
loop_
_entity_poly.entity_id
_entity_poly.type
_entity_poly.pdbx_seq_one_letter_code
_entity_poly.pdbx_strand_id
1 'polypeptide(L)' 'AEHARLAKEINRLEGEISKIQLKLGNETFVSRAPAAVVAQERARLEDFSQTLVRLRDQAAKLPAA' A
#
# COMPACT_ATOMS: atom_id res chain seq x y z
N ALA A 1 9.34 20.33 -6.38
CA ALA A 1 8.48 20.24 -5.17
C ALA A 1 7.44 19.13 -5.29
N GLU A 2 6.68 19.07 -6.39
CA GLU A 2 5.62 18.06 -6.58
C GLU A 2 6.13 16.62 -6.66
N HIS A 3 7.18 16.36 -7.46
CA HIS A 3 7.86 15.05 -7.51
C HIS A 3 8.28 14.54 -6.13
N ALA A 4 8.83 15.41 -5.28
CA ALA A 4 9.25 15.03 -3.93
C ALA A 4 8.06 14.71 -3.01
N ARG A 5 6.91 15.38 -3.18
CA ARG A 5 5.68 15.09 -2.42
C ARG A 5 5.11 13.73 -2.82
N LEU A 6 5.04 13.46 -4.12
CA LEU A 6 4.57 12.18 -4.64
C LEU A 6 5.50 11.04 -4.24
N ALA A 7 6.82 11.21 -4.34
CA ALA A 7 7.78 10.21 -3.89
C ALA A 7 7.64 9.89 -2.39
N LYS A 8 7.43 10.90 -1.55
CA LYS A 8 7.19 10.70 -0.12
C LYS A 8 5.92 9.88 0.15
N GLU A 9 4.84 10.17 -0.57
CA GLU A 9 3.57 9.45 -0.41
C GLU A 9 3.64 8.02 -0.96
N ILE A 10 4.30 7.82 -2.10
CA ILE A 10 4.61 6.50 -2.66
C ILE A 10 5.37 5.65 -1.63
N ASN A 11 6.47 6.17 -1.07
CA ASN A 11 7.25 5.46 -0.06
C ASN A 11 6.44 5.13 1.19
N ARG A 12 5.52 6.03 1.59
CA ARG A 12 4.60 5.79 2.72
C ARG A 12 3.67 4.62 2.43
N LEU A 13 3.02 4.61 1.27
CA LEU A 13 2.10 3.55 0.88
C LEU A 13 2.81 2.20 0.70
N GLU A 14 4.01 2.19 0.10
CA GLU A 14 4.84 0.98 -0.01
C GLU A 14 5.17 0.38 1.36
N GLY A 15 5.50 1.23 2.33
CA GLY A 15 5.74 0.80 3.71
C GLY A 15 4.49 0.20 4.37
N GLU A 16 3.31 0.80 4.17
CA GLU A 16 2.06 0.27 4.71
C GLU A 16 1.64 -1.04 4.04
N ILE A 17 1.76 -1.14 2.71
CA ILE A 17 1.53 -2.37 1.95
C ILE A 17 2.42 -3.49 2.47
N SER A 18 3.72 -3.21 2.66
CA SER A 18 4.69 -4.21 3.12
C SER A 18 4.32 -4.75 4.51
N LYS A 19 3.86 -3.88 5.43
CA LYS A 19 3.39 -4.30 6.77
C LYS A 19 2.15 -5.19 6.68
N ILE A 20 1.20 -4.85 5.81
CA ILE A 20 -0.03 -5.64 5.65
C ILE A 20 0.28 -7.00 5.01
N GLN A 21 1.13 -7.02 3.97
CA GLN A 21 1.59 -8.26 3.35
C GLN A 21 2.31 -9.16 4.34
N LEU A 22 3.15 -8.60 5.23
CA LEU A 22 3.81 -9.37 6.28
C LEU A 22 2.81 -10.02 7.25
N LYS A 23 1.75 -9.29 7.65
CA LYS A 23 0.69 -9.86 8.49
C LYS A 23 -0.09 -10.96 7.77
N LEU A 24 -0.52 -10.71 6.54
CA LEU A 24 -1.34 -11.63 5.75
C LEU A 24 -0.55 -12.85 5.25
N GLY A 25 0.77 -12.74 5.12
CA GLY A 25 1.67 -13.86 4.83
C GLY A 25 2.03 -14.69 6.06
N ASN A 26 1.73 -14.20 7.27
CA ASN A 26 1.91 -14.96 8.50
C ASN A 26 0.69 -15.87 8.75
N GLU A 27 0.85 -17.16 8.48
CA GLU A 27 -0.20 -18.17 8.65
C GLU A 27 -0.78 -18.22 10.07
N THR A 28 0.04 -17.95 11.09
CA THR A 28 -0.44 -17.89 12.49
C THR A 28 -1.41 -16.75 12.69
N PHE A 29 -1.13 -15.59 12.09
CA PHE A 29 -2.05 -14.45 12.13
C PHE A 29 -3.34 -14.77 11.37
N VAL A 30 -3.25 -15.27 10.14
CA VAL A 30 -4.43 -15.57 9.31
C VAL A 30 -5.33 -16.63 9.94
N SER A 31 -4.74 -17.63 10.59
CA SER A 31 -5.49 -18.74 11.20
C SER A 31 -6.11 -18.38 12.55
N ARG A 32 -5.59 -17.36 13.24
CA ARG A 32 -6.04 -16.98 14.60
C ARG A 32 -6.79 -15.65 14.66
N ALA A 33 -6.58 -14.77 13.69
CA ALA A 33 -7.27 -13.49 13.65
C ALA A 33 -8.74 -13.68 13.24
N PRO A 34 -9.67 -12.85 13.74
CA PRO A 34 -11.05 -12.86 13.29
C PRO A 34 -11.14 -12.65 11.77
N ALA A 35 -12.06 -13.37 11.12
CA ALA A 35 -12.25 -13.28 9.66
C ALA A 35 -12.49 -11.83 9.19
N ALA A 36 -13.22 -11.04 9.97
CA ALA A 36 -13.45 -9.62 9.69
C ALA A 36 -12.14 -8.80 9.66
N VAL A 37 -11.19 -9.10 10.54
CA VAL A 37 -9.88 -8.43 10.58
C VAL A 37 -9.05 -8.82 9.36
N VAL A 38 -9.02 -10.12 9.02
CA VAL A 38 -8.30 -10.59 7.82
C VAL A 38 -8.89 -9.98 6.55
N ALA A 39 -10.21 -9.93 6.44
CA ALA A 39 -10.91 -9.30 5.32
C ALA A 39 -10.61 -7.81 5.23
N GLN A 40 -10.61 -7.09 6.36
CA GLN A 40 -10.26 -5.68 6.42
C GLN A 40 -8.81 -5.41 5.98
N GLU A 41 -7.84 -6.22 6.43
CA GLU A 41 -6.45 -6.07 6.01
C GLU A 41 -6.29 -6.36 4.51
N ARG A 42 -7.02 -7.34 3.96
CA ARG A 42 -7.04 -7.63 2.51
C ARG A 42 -7.64 -6.47 1.70
N ALA A 43 -8.76 -5.90 2.15
CA ALA A 43 -9.37 -4.74 1.51
C ALA A 43 -8.40 -3.53 1.54
N ARG A 44 -7.79 -3.28 2.69
CA ARG A 44 -6.79 -2.21 2.84
C ARG A 44 -5.57 -2.42 1.92
N LEU A 45 -5.12 -3.66 1.76
CA LEU A 45 -4.03 -3.98 0.83
C LEU A 45 -4.41 -3.62 -0.60
N GLU A 46 -5.62 -3.96 -1.03
CA GLU A 46 -6.13 -3.62 -2.37
C GLU A 46 -6.21 -2.10 -2.57
N ASP A 47 -6.83 -1.38 -1.63
CA ASP A 47 -7.00 0.07 -1.69
C ASP A 47 -5.66 0.82 -1.79
N PHE A 48 -4.69 0.42 -0.96
CA PHE A 48 -3.35 1.01 -0.98
C PHE A 48 -2.60 0.66 -2.25
N SER A 49 -2.74 -0.57 -2.75
CA SER A 49 -2.10 -0.98 -4.00
C SER A 49 -2.65 -0.20 -5.20
N GLN A 50 -3.98 -0.02 -5.27
CA GLN A 50 -4.60 0.80 -6.31
C GLN A 50 -4.15 2.26 -6.23
N THR A 51 -4.10 2.83 -5.02
CA THR A 51 -3.65 4.22 -4.81
C THR A 51 -2.18 4.38 -5.20
N LEU A 52 -1.32 3.43 -4.83
CA LEU A 52 0.09 3.43 -5.19
C LEU A 52 0.29 3.41 -6.71
N VAL A 53 -0.49 2.61 -7.44
CA VAL A 53 -0.44 2.60 -8.92
C VAL A 53 -0.80 3.97 -9.49
N ARG A 54 -1.88 4.60 -9.00
CA ARG A 54 -2.28 5.95 -9.47
C ARG A 54 -1.20 6.99 -9.19
N LEU A 55 -0.57 6.98 -8.01
CA LEU A 55 0.48 7.93 -7.66
C LEU A 55 1.75 7.72 -8.49
N ARG A 56 2.14 6.47 -8.76
CA ARG A 56 3.28 6.16 -9.64
C ARG A 56 3.02 6.60 -11.07
N ASP A 57 1.80 6.39 -11.59
CA ASP A 57 1.39 6.87 -12.91
C ASP A 57 1.41 8.41 -12.99
N GLN A 58 0.89 9.10 -11.96
CA GLN A 58 0.97 10.55 -11.87
C GLN A 58 2.43 11.04 -11.84
N ALA A 59 3.29 10.41 -11.03
CA ALA A 59 4.71 10.74 -10.94
C ALA A 59 5.43 10.55 -12.29
N ALA A 60 5.10 9.50 -13.03
CA ALA A 60 5.68 9.23 -14.35
C ALA A 60 5.25 10.25 -15.43
N LYS A 61 4.05 10.83 -15.31
CA LYS A 61 3.52 11.84 -16.23
C LYS A 61 4.00 13.26 -15.94
N LEU A 62 4.59 13.51 -14.77
CA LEU A 62 5.13 14.81 -14.45
C LEU A 62 6.41 15.07 -15.24
N PRO A 63 6.52 16.23 -15.93
CA PRO A 63 7.75 16.58 -16.62
C PRO A 63 8.90 16.64 -15.63
N ALA A 64 10.09 16.22 -16.09
CA ALA A 64 11.32 16.53 -15.38
C ALA A 64 11.46 18.06 -15.38
N ALA A 65 11.60 18.64 -14.19
CA ALA A 65 11.81 20.07 -14.02
C ALA A 65 13.22 20.47 -14.47
#